data_AF-A0A3N4JNI8-F1
#
_entry.id   AF-A0A3N4JNI8-F1
#
_cell.length_a   1.000
_cell.length_b   1.000
_cell.length_c   1.000
_cell.angle_alpha   90.00
_cell.angle_beta   90.00
_cell.angle_gamma   90.00
#
_symmetry.space_group_name_H-M   'P 1'
#
loop_
_entity.id
_entity.type
_entity.pdbx_description
1 polymer ?
#
loop_
_entity_poly.entity_id
_entity_poly.type
_entity_poly.pdbx_seq_one_letter_code
_entity_poly.pdbx_strand_id
1 'polypeptide(L)'
;MDNFVEYKTLKTFPYKFLSRADQHVVSRFFDSQPLHAYGWRIYSYETSVSDALLISLDQVDQFFKEIADETGIRLLQDFPHEKISYSLDFKEDAPVLMGEFRSKEEFDELLQTSGTSARKGSAKKNNKSKRNATKRLQAMETWKSQVRSARNHIGYTPRNPEYEVENTFPVFVSIDVEAFEHNHNIITEVGISTLDTMELPPQENVVTRETVLKAIQDGFDLASAPPRRSDAIINLIKSYHFRVSEHRNMRNGQFVTDAADRFMFGDSEFVTLAKLPKRIGECFRYHDNNGEKRRIVLVGHDVKTDVDFLMAVGYDVSNITGLEVIDTTCMWKAVMNDHQSKGLGPMLYDLGVDFRHLHNAGNDAAYTLQALVKLAEIGLPDNGETGAIAKPAPNLYRPIWQKAESVQIGFVDEADNKQANILPPKKPVLKAKDRGERFERERRRLGLTARQCPGLLFFRDWFFFVISLF
;
A
#
# COMPACT_ATOMS: atom_id res chain seq x y z
N MET A 1 -22.26 -11.80 37.49
CA MET A 1 -20.79 -11.85 37.41
C MET A 1 -20.39 -10.54 36.78
N ASP A 2 -19.63 -9.73 37.50
CA ASP A 2 -19.16 -8.46 36.98
C ASP A 2 -18.23 -8.77 35.81
N ASN A 3 -18.68 -8.44 34.60
CA ASN A 3 -17.88 -8.59 33.40
C ASN A 3 -17.02 -7.35 33.27
N PHE A 4 -15.75 -7.54 32.94
CA PHE A 4 -14.79 -6.46 32.79
C PHE A 4 -14.28 -6.36 31.36
N VAL A 5 -13.68 -5.24 31.02
CA VAL A 5 -12.96 -5.01 29.76
C VAL A 5 -11.57 -4.50 30.13
N GLU A 6 -10.52 -5.04 29.49
CA GLU A 6 -9.17 -4.50 29.70
C GLU A 6 -9.11 -3.07 29.14
N TYR A 7 -8.59 -2.13 29.92
CA TYR A 7 -8.43 -0.73 29.52
C TYR A 7 -7.66 -0.58 28.19
N LYS A 8 -6.68 -1.45 27.92
CA LYS A 8 -5.96 -1.47 26.62
C LYS A 8 -6.86 -1.91 25.46
N THR A 9 -7.79 -2.83 25.71
CA THR A 9 -8.76 -3.30 24.73
C THR A 9 -9.75 -2.20 24.39
N LEU A 10 -10.27 -1.47 25.39
CA LEU A 10 -11.12 -0.30 25.17
C LEU A 10 -10.40 0.77 24.34
N LYS A 11 -9.16 1.12 24.69
CA LYS A 11 -8.36 2.13 23.95
C LYS A 11 -8.08 1.75 22.49
N THR A 12 -8.03 0.45 22.18
CA THR A 12 -7.75 -0.04 20.82
C THR A 12 -9.00 -0.48 20.07
N PHE A 13 -10.18 -0.29 20.66
CA PHE A 13 -11.45 -0.78 20.14
C PHE A 13 -11.75 -0.30 18.70
N PRO A 14 -11.69 1.01 18.37
CA PRO A 14 -12.06 1.49 17.04
C PRO A 14 -11.23 0.86 15.93
N TYR A 15 -9.92 0.69 16.16
CA TYR A 15 -9.00 0.12 15.18
C TYR A 15 -9.19 -1.38 14.95
N LYS A 16 -9.81 -2.09 15.91
CA LYS A 16 -10.02 -3.53 15.87
C LYS A 16 -11.38 -3.91 15.28
N PHE A 17 -12.41 -3.10 15.55
CA PHE A 17 -13.79 -3.51 15.30
C PHE A 17 -14.59 -2.59 14.36
N LEU A 18 -14.09 -1.39 14.06
CA LEU A 18 -14.79 -0.43 13.21
C LEU A 18 -14.12 -0.27 11.84
N SER A 19 -14.90 0.13 10.83
CA SER A 19 -14.40 0.49 9.51
C SER A 19 -13.53 1.77 9.56
N ARG A 20 -12.71 2.05 8.53
CA ARG A 20 -11.93 3.30 8.49
C ARG A 20 -12.82 4.55 8.50
N ALA A 21 -13.99 4.50 7.88
CA ALA A 21 -14.95 5.61 7.86
C ALA A 21 -15.51 5.86 9.28
N ASP A 22 -15.94 4.81 9.97
CA ASP A 22 -16.46 4.91 11.33
C ASP A 22 -15.37 5.32 12.33
N GLN A 23 -14.13 4.85 12.14
CA GLN A 23 -12.97 5.27 12.94
C GLN A 23 -12.76 6.78 12.91
N HIS A 24 -12.91 7.42 11.74
CA HIS A 24 -12.83 8.88 11.63
C HIS A 24 -13.96 9.60 12.37
N VAL A 25 -15.15 9.01 12.42
CA VAL A 25 -16.29 9.58 13.15
C VAL A 25 -16.09 9.45 14.66
N VAL A 26 -15.62 8.30 15.13
CA VAL A 26 -15.48 8.04 16.57
C VAL A 26 -14.17 8.50 17.19
N SER A 27 -13.17 8.90 16.40
CA SER A 27 -11.84 9.29 16.93
C SER A 27 -11.96 10.42 17.96
N ARG A 28 -12.90 11.34 17.79
CA ARG A 28 -13.19 12.43 18.73
C ARG A 28 -13.60 11.99 20.14
N PHE A 29 -13.99 10.72 20.32
CA PHE A 29 -14.32 10.14 21.63
C PHE A 29 -13.21 9.22 22.16
N PHE A 30 -12.47 8.56 21.27
CA PHE A 30 -11.44 7.57 21.61
C PHE A 30 -10.01 8.13 21.62
N ASP A 31 -9.80 9.36 21.16
CA ASP A 31 -8.55 10.09 21.34
C ASP A 31 -8.24 10.21 22.84
N SER A 32 -6.95 10.31 23.18
CA SER A 32 -6.51 10.17 24.58
C SER A 32 -7.26 11.13 25.51
N GLN A 33 -7.29 12.42 25.18
CA GLN A 33 -7.91 13.43 26.04
C GLN A 33 -9.43 13.20 26.25
N PRO A 34 -10.27 13.07 25.22
CA PRO A 34 -11.71 12.83 25.41
C PRO A 34 -12.02 11.50 26.08
N LEU A 35 -11.28 10.43 25.76
CA LEU A 35 -11.46 9.13 26.40
C LEU A 35 -11.18 9.22 27.90
N HIS A 36 -10.12 9.92 28.31
CA HIS A 36 -9.79 10.13 29.72
C HIS A 36 -10.80 11.05 30.44
N ALA A 37 -11.35 12.02 29.72
CA ALA A 37 -12.33 12.97 30.23
C ALA A 37 -13.72 12.36 30.51
N TYR A 38 -14.03 11.20 29.92
CA TYR A 38 -15.32 10.52 30.13
C TYR A 38 -15.59 10.20 31.61
N GLY A 39 -14.53 9.87 32.37
CA GLY A 39 -14.65 9.48 33.76
C GLY A 39 -14.80 7.97 33.91
N TRP A 40 -13.75 7.31 34.38
CA TRP A 40 -13.76 5.84 34.54
C TRP A 40 -13.40 5.43 35.95
N ARG A 41 -14.13 4.44 36.46
CA ARG A 41 -13.71 3.61 37.60
C ARG A 41 -12.84 2.47 37.08
N ILE A 42 -11.62 2.40 37.57
CA ILE A 42 -10.64 1.42 37.13
C ILE A 42 -10.23 0.49 38.27
N TYR A 43 -10.05 -0.77 37.92
CA TYR A 43 -9.71 -1.86 38.83
C TYR A 43 -8.37 -2.47 38.42
N SER A 44 -7.55 -2.86 39.38
CA SER A 44 -6.38 -3.70 39.14
C SER A 44 -6.74 -5.15 39.40
N TYR A 45 -6.24 -6.03 38.53
CA TYR A 45 -6.28 -7.46 38.72
C TYR A 45 -4.89 -8.03 38.50
N GLU A 46 -4.24 -8.40 39.61
CA GLU A 46 -2.89 -8.97 39.61
C GLU A 46 -2.96 -10.45 39.97
N THR A 47 -2.49 -11.28 39.06
CA THR A 47 -2.28 -12.72 39.26
C THR A 47 -0.78 -13.02 39.17
N SER A 48 -0.39 -14.26 39.49
CA SER A 48 1.01 -14.70 39.37
C SER A 48 1.57 -14.59 37.94
N VAL A 49 0.70 -14.43 36.93
CA VAL A 49 1.04 -14.42 35.51
C VAL A 49 0.56 -13.18 34.76
N SER A 50 -0.40 -12.42 35.29
CA SER A 50 -0.99 -11.27 34.60
C SER A 50 -1.17 -10.07 35.53
N ASP A 51 -1.01 -8.87 34.97
CA ASP A 51 -1.31 -7.60 35.62
C ASP A 51 -2.17 -6.80 34.65
N ALA A 52 -3.45 -6.72 34.95
CA ALA A 52 -4.48 -6.17 34.09
C ALA A 52 -5.19 -4.98 34.76
N LEU A 53 -5.42 -3.94 33.96
CA LEU A 53 -6.25 -2.80 34.33
C LEU A 53 -7.61 -2.99 33.68
N LEU A 54 -8.65 -3.01 34.51
CA LEU A 54 -9.99 -3.41 34.14
C LEU A 54 -10.97 -2.27 34.35
N ILE A 55 -11.91 -2.13 33.42
CA ILE A 55 -13.08 -1.25 33.52
C ILE A 55 -14.31 -2.15 33.47
N SER A 56 -15.35 -1.85 34.26
CA SER A 56 -16.57 -2.65 34.22
C SER A 56 -17.26 -2.54 32.87
N LEU A 57 -17.83 -3.65 32.40
CA LEU A 57 -18.53 -3.72 31.12
C LEU A 57 -19.69 -2.72 31.05
N ASP A 58 -20.38 -2.49 32.16
CA ASP A 58 -21.48 -1.52 32.24
C ASP A 58 -21.03 -0.08 31.89
N GLN A 59 -19.83 0.32 32.31
CA GLN A 59 -19.29 1.64 31.95
C GLN A 59 -18.98 1.71 30.45
N VAL A 60 -18.47 0.62 29.87
CA VAL A 60 -18.15 0.54 28.43
C VAL A 60 -19.42 0.52 27.58
N ASP A 61 -20.43 -0.23 27.99
CA ASP A 61 -21.74 -0.31 27.32
C ASP A 61 -22.44 1.05 27.33
N GLN A 62 -22.43 1.75 28.47
CA GLN A 62 -22.98 3.10 28.57
C GLN A 62 -22.26 4.07 27.64
N PHE A 63 -20.92 4.05 27.62
CA PHE A 63 -20.11 4.86 26.72
C PHE A 63 -20.42 4.58 25.24
N PHE A 64 -20.59 3.30 24.88
CA PHE A 64 -20.91 2.91 23.51
C PHE A 64 -22.30 3.37 23.07
N LYS A 65 -23.29 3.28 23.96
CA LYS A 65 -24.65 3.75 23.69
C LYS A 65 -24.69 5.26 23.45
N GLU A 66 -23.97 6.04 24.24
CA GLU A 66 -23.90 7.50 24.05
C GLU A 66 -23.26 7.87 22.70
N ILE A 67 -22.19 7.19 22.31
CA ILE A 67 -21.59 7.40 20.99
C ILE A 67 -22.55 6.94 19.88
N ALA A 68 -23.24 5.82 20.06
CA ALA A 68 -24.20 5.32 19.08
C ALA A 68 -25.35 6.30 18.87
N ASP A 69 -25.86 6.91 19.93
CA ASP A 69 -26.93 7.90 19.89
C ASP A 69 -26.50 9.19 19.18
N GLU A 70 -25.25 9.63 19.37
CA GLU A 70 -24.73 10.84 18.74
C GLU A 70 -24.29 10.64 17.27
N THR A 71 -23.77 9.46 16.94
CA THR A 71 -23.16 9.18 15.63
C THR A 71 -24.03 8.35 14.69
N GLY A 72 -25.04 7.66 15.22
CA GLY A 72 -25.87 6.70 14.49
C GLY A 72 -25.20 5.36 14.19
N ILE A 73 -24.01 5.08 14.75
CA ILE A 73 -23.27 3.85 14.51
C ILE A 73 -23.92 2.69 15.29
N ARG A 74 -24.80 1.95 14.63
CA ARG A 74 -25.57 0.83 15.22
C ARG A 74 -24.71 -0.29 15.81
N LEU A 75 -23.49 -0.48 15.30
CA LEU A 75 -22.58 -1.50 15.82
C LEU A 75 -22.18 -1.26 17.28
N LEU A 76 -22.19 0.00 17.74
CA LEU A 76 -21.93 0.35 19.14
C LEU A 76 -23.15 0.15 20.04
N GLN A 77 -24.36 0.23 19.49
CA GLN A 77 -25.61 0.05 20.23
C GLN A 77 -25.83 -1.40 20.67
N ASP A 78 -25.52 -2.35 19.78
CA ASP A 78 -25.72 -3.80 20.00
C ASP A 78 -24.40 -4.57 19.86
N PHE A 79 -23.31 -4.08 20.46
CA PHE A 79 -22.00 -4.73 20.33
C PHE A 79 -21.98 -6.07 21.09
N PRO A 80 -21.52 -7.18 20.48
CA PRO A 80 -21.41 -8.47 21.17
C PRO A 80 -20.28 -8.43 22.21
N HIS A 81 -20.65 -8.21 23.48
CA HIS A 81 -19.70 -7.99 24.57
C HIS A 81 -18.73 -9.15 24.81
N GLU A 82 -19.05 -10.39 24.38
CA GLU A 82 -18.13 -11.52 24.49
C GLU A 82 -16.83 -11.31 23.70
N LYS A 83 -16.81 -10.41 22.71
CA LYS A 83 -15.61 -10.10 21.92
C LYS A 83 -14.56 -9.27 22.65
N ILE A 84 -14.94 -8.59 23.73
CA ILE A 84 -14.07 -7.68 24.49
C ILE A 84 -14.06 -7.96 25.99
N SER A 85 -14.91 -8.87 26.45
CA SER A 85 -14.96 -9.28 27.85
C SER A 85 -13.65 -9.91 28.29
N TYR A 86 -13.16 -9.47 29.44
CA TYR A 86 -12.05 -10.05 30.16
C TYR A 86 -12.58 -11.15 31.09
N SER A 87 -12.05 -12.36 30.96
CA SER A 87 -12.37 -13.47 31.86
C SER A 87 -11.39 -13.48 33.03
N LEU A 88 -11.92 -13.47 34.25
CA LEU A 88 -11.12 -13.63 35.46
C LEU A 88 -10.67 -15.10 35.58
N ASP A 89 -9.44 -15.31 36.05
CA ASP A 89 -8.80 -16.64 36.09
C ASP A 89 -9.50 -17.58 37.09
N PHE A 90 -10.02 -17.02 38.19
CA PHE A 90 -10.73 -17.74 39.24
C PHE A 90 -12.08 -17.10 39.56
N LYS A 91 -13.10 -17.91 39.85
CA LYS A 91 -14.48 -17.43 40.13
C LYS A 91 -14.63 -16.68 41.45
N GLU A 92 -13.67 -16.81 42.37
CA GLU A 92 -13.68 -16.19 43.70
C GLU A 92 -12.79 -14.94 43.78
N ASP A 93 -12.00 -14.67 42.74
CA ASP A 93 -11.15 -13.48 42.67
C ASP A 93 -11.98 -12.26 42.27
N ALA A 94 -11.76 -11.14 42.96
CA ALA A 94 -12.37 -9.86 42.64
C ALA A 94 -11.29 -8.82 42.31
N PRO A 95 -11.39 -8.12 41.16
CA PRO A 95 -10.53 -6.98 40.87
C PRO A 95 -10.61 -5.92 41.97
N VAL A 96 -9.47 -5.34 42.34
CA VAL A 96 -9.37 -4.32 43.39
C VAL A 96 -9.61 -2.95 42.76
N LEU A 97 -10.57 -2.20 43.29
CA LEU A 97 -10.82 -0.82 42.83
C LEU A 97 -9.58 0.04 43.12
N MET A 98 -9.00 0.63 42.07
CA MET A 98 -7.87 1.56 42.21
C MET A 98 -8.37 2.99 42.49
N GLY A 99 -9.48 3.37 41.88
CA GLY A 99 -10.06 4.71 42.00
C GLY A 99 -10.82 5.13 40.74
N GLU A 100 -11.17 6.41 40.69
CA GLU A 100 -11.80 7.05 39.53
C GLU A 100 -10.86 8.09 38.93
N PHE A 101 -10.86 8.25 37.61
CA PHE A 101 -10.12 9.30 36.93
C PHE A 101 -10.97 9.98 35.86
N ARG A 102 -10.76 11.28 35.68
CA ARG A 102 -11.38 12.13 34.64
C ARG A 102 -10.35 12.89 33.81
N SER A 103 -9.07 12.59 34.00
CA SER A 103 -7.98 13.15 33.23
C SER A 103 -6.86 12.11 33.11
N LYS A 104 -5.95 12.35 32.17
CA LYS A 104 -4.80 11.47 31.99
C LYS A 104 -3.83 11.59 33.17
N GLU A 105 -3.73 12.80 33.72
CA GLU A 105 -2.89 13.13 34.87
C GLU A 105 -3.38 12.38 36.12
N GLU A 106 -4.68 12.42 36.41
CA GLU A 106 -5.29 11.63 37.50
C GLU A 106 -5.09 10.12 37.31
N PHE A 107 -5.23 9.64 36.06
CA PHE A 107 -4.96 8.24 35.76
C PHE A 107 -3.49 7.86 36.04
N ASP A 108 -2.54 8.69 35.62
CA ASP A 108 -1.11 8.48 35.86
C ASP A 108 -0.76 8.58 37.35
N GLU A 109 -1.46 9.40 38.14
CA GLU A 109 -1.34 9.48 39.61
C GLU A 109 -1.89 8.23 40.33
N LEU A 110 -3.03 7.70 39.88
CA LEU A 110 -3.58 6.43 40.39
C LEU A 110 -2.59 5.29 40.19
N LEU A 111 -1.98 5.19 39.00
CA LEU A 111 -0.97 4.17 38.71
C LEU A 111 0.29 4.28 39.59
N GLN A 112 0.61 5.48 40.08
CA GLN A 112 1.74 5.71 40.98
C GLN A 112 1.39 5.35 42.43
N THR A 113 0.21 5.74 42.89
CA THR A 113 -0.26 5.52 44.27
C THR A 113 -0.56 4.05 44.57
N SER A 114 -1.11 3.32 43.60
CA SER A 114 -1.46 1.89 43.76
C SER A 114 -0.27 0.93 43.69
N GLY A 115 0.98 1.43 43.79
CA GLY A 115 2.20 0.60 43.76
C GLY A 115 2.50 -0.06 42.41
N THR A 116 1.69 0.22 41.37
CA THR A 116 1.74 -0.43 40.06
C THR A 116 2.78 0.18 39.12
N SER A 117 3.67 1.09 39.57
CA SER A 117 4.86 1.45 38.79
C SER A 117 6.01 2.09 39.57
N ALA A 118 7.05 1.28 39.85
CA ALA A 118 8.44 1.77 39.91
C ALA A 118 9.51 0.77 39.43
N ARG A 119 9.15 -0.39 38.85
CA ARG A 119 10.17 -1.38 38.37
C ARG A 119 10.09 -1.81 36.89
N LYS A 120 9.08 -1.39 36.10
CA LYS A 120 8.98 -1.75 34.67
C LYS A 120 9.08 -0.57 33.68
N GLY A 121 8.94 0.69 34.13
CA GLY A 121 8.98 1.86 33.25
C GLY A 121 10.36 2.18 32.66
N SER A 122 11.43 2.12 33.45
CA SER A 122 12.78 2.48 33.02
C SER A 122 13.44 1.42 32.13
N ALA A 123 13.32 0.13 32.47
CA ALA A 123 13.88 -0.96 31.67
C ALA A 123 13.15 -1.14 30.32
N LYS A 124 11.82 -0.98 30.27
CA LYS A 124 11.04 -1.13 29.02
C LYS A 124 11.17 0.08 28.11
N LYS A 125 11.32 1.30 28.65
CA LYS A 125 11.62 2.53 27.88
C LYS A 125 13.06 2.52 27.36
N ASN A 126 14.03 2.02 28.15
CA ASN A 126 15.41 1.79 27.69
C ASN A 126 15.50 0.65 26.66
N ASN A 127 14.75 -0.44 26.83
CA ASN A 127 14.70 -1.52 25.82
C ASN A 127 13.96 -1.09 24.55
N LYS A 128 12.90 -0.28 24.64
CA LYS A 128 12.21 0.29 23.46
C LYS A 128 13.09 1.31 22.76
N SER A 129 13.78 2.18 23.50
CA SER A 129 14.74 3.17 22.96
C SER A 129 15.93 2.47 22.28
N LYS A 130 16.56 1.50 22.95
CA LYS A 130 17.62 0.65 22.36
C LYS A 130 17.12 -0.11 21.14
N ARG A 131 15.95 -0.76 21.20
CA ARG A 131 15.35 -1.46 20.05
C ARG A 131 15.03 -0.51 18.90
N ASN A 132 14.56 0.70 19.18
CA ASN A 132 14.31 1.71 18.16
C ASN A 132 15.61 2.27 17.58
N ALA A 133 16.68 2.39 18.37
CA ALA A 133 18.02 2.73 17.88
C ALA A 133 18.58 1.61 16.99
N THR A 134 18.51 0.35 17.42
CA THR A 134 18.91 -0.81 16.61
C THR A 134 18.11 -0.90 15.31
N LYS A 135 16.79 -0.66 15.35
CA LYS A 135 15.95 -0.60 14.14
C LYS A 135 16.35 0.53 13.20
N ARG A 136 16.70 1.72 13.72
CA ARG A 136 17.20 2.83 12.92
C ARG A 136 18.54 2.50 12.27
N LEU A 137 19.46 1.88 13.00
CA LEU A 137 20.75 1.42 12.47
C LEU A 137 20.57 0.34 11.40
N GLN A 138 19.68 -0.64 11.62
CA GLN A 138 19.33 -1.64 10.60
C GLN A 138 18.71 -1.01 9.37
N ALA A 139 17.76 -0.08 9.54
CA ALA A 139 17.13 0.63 8.43
C ALA A 139 18.17 1.41 7.64
N MET A 140 19.06 2.15 8.32
CA MET A 140 20.16 2.87 7.69
C MET A 140 21.10 1.93 6.92
N GLU A 141 21.42 0.75 7.44
CA GLU A 141 22.25 -0.21 6.70
C GLU A 141 21.54 -0.76 5.47
N THR A 142 20.22 -1.00 5.54
CA THR A 142 19.40 -1.34 4.37
C THR A 142 19.34 -0.21 3.34
N TRP A 143 19.26 1.05 3.78
CA TRP A 143 19.28 2.21 2.88
C TRP A 143 20.65 2.32 2.20
N LYS A 144 21.74 2.13 2.95
CA LYS A 144 23.11 2.09 2.42
C LYS A 144 23.30 0.95 1.42
N SER A 145 22.72 -0.23 1.65
CA SER A 145 22.83 -1.35 0.70
C SER A 145 22.15 -1.04 -0.63
N GLN A 146 21.02 -0.31 -0.65
CA GLN A 146 20.40 0.15 -1.89
C GLN A 146 21.31 1.11 -2.67
N VAL A 147 21.97 2.06 -2.00
CA VAL A 147 22.94 2.95 -2.65
C VAL A 147 24.10 2.17 -3.24
N ARG A 148 24.67 1.21 -2.49
CA ARG A 148 25.75 0.35 -2.98
C ARG A 148 25.31 -0.49 -4.18
N SER A 149 24.10 -1.03 -4.15
CA SER A 149 23.54 -1.82 -5.26
C SER A 149 23.36 -0.98 -6.52
N ALA A 150 22.70 0.20 -6.41
CA ALA A 150 22.55 1.13 -7.52
C ALA A 150 23.91 1.53 -8.12
N ARG A 151 24.89 1.86 -7.28
CA ARG A 151 26.26 2.18 -7.70
C ARG A 151 26.94 1.05 -8.44
N ASN A 152 26.81 -0.18 -7.94
CA ASN A 152 27.39 -1.35 -8.56
C ASN A 152 26.80 -1.59 -9.96
N HIS A 153 25.47 -1.59 -10.07
CA HIS A 153 24.76 -1.81 -11.34
C HIS A 153 24.99 -0.70 -12.36
N ILE A 154 25.18 0.56 -11.93
CA ILE A 154 25.47 1.72 -12.82
C ILE A 154 26.97 1.84 -13.15
N GLY A 155 27.82 1.09 -12.45
CA GLY A 155 29.27 1.07 -12.69
C GLY A 155 30.04 2.22 -12.03
N TYR A 156 29.59 2.71 -10.88
CA TYR A 156 30.30 3.66 -10.02
C TYR A 156 31.17 2.99 -8.94
N THR A 157 31.25 1.66 -8.94
CA THR A 157 32.11 0.89 -8.04
C THR A 157 33.24 0.25 -8.87
N PRO A 158 34.52 0.41 -8.46
CA PRO A 158 35.63 -0.23 -9.15
C PRO A 158 35.43 -1.75 -9.16
N ARG A 159 35.51 -2.38 -10.34
CA ARG A 159 35.51 -3.85 -10.44
C ARG A 159 36.80 -4.37 -9.79
N ASN A 160 36.70 -5.27 -8.82
CA ASN A 160 37.84 -6.03 -8.35
C ASN A 160 38.04 -7.23 -9.31
N PRO A 161 39.13 -7.27 -10.10
CA PRO A 161 39.37 -8.36 -11.05
C PRO A 161 39.55 -9.74 -10.39
N GLU A 162 39.77 -9.81 -9.06
CA GLU A 162 39.89 -11.08 -8.33
C GLU A 162 38.54 -11.78 -8.06
N TYR A 163 37.42 -11.07 -8.20
CA TYR A 163 36.08 -11.63 -8.02
C TYR A 163 35.35 -11.57 -9.35
N GLU A 164 35.24 -12.72 -10.03
CA GLU A 164 34.29 -12.94 -11.12
C GLU A 164 32.86 -12.91 -10.54
N VAL A 165 32.38 -11.71 -10.18
CA VAL A 165 30.95 -11.52 -9.99
C VAL A 165 30.34 -11.68 -11.38
N GLU A 166 29.51 -12.71 -11.54
CA GLU A 166 28.71 -12.94 -12.74
C GLU A 166 28.18 -11.59 -13.24
N ASN A 167 28.59 -11.17 -14.44
CA ASN A 167 28.26 -9.86 -14.99
C ASN A 167 26.79 -9.82 -15.34
N THR A 168 25.95 -9.66 -14.34
CA THR A 168 24.53 -9.44 -14.54
C THR A 168 24.35 -7.99 -14.93
N PHE A 169 23.80 -7.76 -16.12
CA PHE A 169 23.35 -6.46 -16.54
C PHE A 169 21.84 -6.40 -16.25
N PRO A 170 21.38 -5.93 -15.08
CA PRO A 170 19.95 -5.79 -14.82
C PRO A 170 19.35 -4.66 -15.66
N VAL A 171 18.02 -4.57 -15.68
CA VAL A 171 17.32 -3.39 -16.19
C VAL A 171 16.62 -2.70 -15.03
N PHE A 172 16.88 -1.41 -14.86
CA PHE A 172 16.12 -0.60 -13.92
C PHE A 172 14.78 -0.25 -14.53
N VAL A 173 13.71 -0.44 -13.77
CA VAL A 173 12.35 -0.08 -14.17
C VAL A 173 11.73 0.75 -13.05
N SER A 174 11.57 2.06 -13.24
CA SER A 174 10.80 2.91 -12.34
C SER A 174 9.33 2.85 -12.69
N ILE A 175 8.50 2.89 -11.66
CA ILE A 175 7.05 3.01 -11.76
C ILE A 175 6.59 4.21 -10.96
N ASP A 176 5.51 4.81 -11.43
CA ASP A 176 4.67 5.74 -10.66
C ASP A 176 3.23 5.56 -11.15
N VAL A 177 2.26 5.55 -10.24
CA VAL A 177 0.86 5.30 -10.57
C VAL A 177 -0.04 6.36 -9.94
N GLU A 178 -0.78 7.07 -10.79
CA GLU A 178 -1.73 8.09 -10.36
C GLU A 178 -3.14 7.50 -10.26
N ALA A 179 -3.82 7.86 -9.18
CA ALA A 179 -5.21 7.50 -8.92
C ALA A 179 -6.08 8.74 -8.82
N PHE A 180 -7.38 8.57 -9.05
CA PHE A 180 -8.34 9.66 -8.95
C PHE A 180 -8.49 10.12 -7.49
N GLU A 181 -8.30 11.41 -7.24
CA GLU A 181 -8.24 11.99 -5.89
C GLU A 181 -9.54 11.84 -5.08
N HIS A 182 -10.68 11.64 -5.75
CA HIS A 182 -11.97 11.38 -5.09
C HIS A 182 -12.27 9.88 -4.90
N ASN A 183 -11.51 8.99 -5.55
CA ASN A 183 -11.64 7.55 -5.38
C ASN A 183 -10.35 6.84 -5.80
N HIS A 184 -9.48 6.55 -4.83
CA HIS A 184 -8.18 5.91 -5.05
C HIS A 184 -8.25 4.46 -5.58
N ASN A 185 -9.44 3.87 -5.73
CA ASN A 185 -9.59 2.59 -6.44
C ASN A 185 -9.62 2.75 -7.96
N ILE A 186 -9.70 4.00 -8.45
CA ILE A 186 -9.74 4.33 -9.87
C ILE A 186 -8.34 4.81 -10.27
N ILE A 187 -7.60 3.93 -10.95
CA ILE A 187 -6.29 4.26 -11.51
C ILE A 187 -6.48 5.04 -12.81
N THR A 188 -5.90 6.23 -12.89
CA THR A 188 -6.03 7.11 -14.06
C THR A 188 -4.84 7.00 -14.99
N GLU A 189 -3.63 6.84 -14.45
CA GLU A 189 -2.38 6.89 -15.22
C GLU A 189 -1.32 5.95 -14.63
N VAL A 190 -0.49 5.38 -15.50
CA VAL A 190 0.67 4.57 -15.11
C VAL A 190 1.88 5.08 -15.89
N GLY A 191 2.91 5.50 -15.15
CA GLY A 191 4.20 5.87 -15.69
C GLY A 191 5.20 4.74 -15.52
N ILE A 192 5.98 4.48 -16.56
CA ILE A 192 7.08 3.51 -16.49
C ILE A 192 8.30 4.11 -17.16
N SER A 193 9.45 4.07 -16.50
CA SER A 193 10.73 4.50 -17.07
C SER A 193 11.77 3.41 -16.92
N THR A 194 12.56 3.19 -17.96
CA THR A 194 13.48 2.06 -18.05
C THR A 194 14.90 2.55 -18.35
N LEU A 195 15.88 1.94 -17.69
CA LEU A 195 17.31 2.17 -17.95
C LEU A 195 18.00 0.81 -18.07
N ASP A 196 18.45 0.50 -19.29
CA ASP A 196 19.15 -0.74 -19.59
C ASP A 196 20.63 -0.60 -19.25
N THR A 197 21.13 -1.42 -18.31
CA THR A 197 22.54 -1.33 -17.89
C THR A 197 23.54 -1.81 -18.95
N MET A 198 23.10 -2.50 -20.01
CA MET A 198 23.96 -2.85 -21.15
C MET A 198 24.28 -1.65 -22.05
N GLU A 199 23.43 -0.62 -22.02
CA GLU A 199 23.59 0.60 -22.82
C GLU A 199 24.47 1.64 -22.10
N LEU A 200 24.97 1.36 -20.89
CA LEU A 200 25.67 2.36 -20.08
C LEU A 200 27.01 2.80 -20.70
N PRO A 201 27.36 4.09 -20.54
CA PRO A 201 28.66 4.59 -20.95
C PRO A 201 29.82 3.91 -20.20
N PRO A 202 31.03 3.90 -20.78
CA PRO A 202 32.23 3.37 -20.14
C PRO A 202 32.44 3.92 -18.72
N GLN A 203 33.08 3.12 -17.86
CA GLN A 203 33.42 3.54 -16.51
C GLN A 203 34.54 4.57 -16.49
N GLU A 204 34.50 5.47 -15.51
CA GLU A 204 35.63 6.33 -15.15
C GLU A 204 36.69 5.50 -14.41
N ASN A 205 37.52 4.75 -15.14
CA ASN A 205 38.69 4.07 -14.56
C ASN A 205 39.96 4.78 -15.00
N VAL A 206 40.73 5.38 -14.06
CA VAL A 206 42.13 5.89 -14.15
C VAL A 206 42.50 6.81 -15.34
N VAL A 207 41.61 7.02 -16.31
CA VAL A 207 41.74 7.98 -17.41
C VAL A 207 41.07 9.28 -16.97
N THR A 208 41.63 10.43 -17.36
CA THR A 208 41.11 11.75 -16.94
C THR A 208 39.63 11.91 -17.31
N ARG A 209 38.87 12.62 -16.46
CA ARG A 209 37.42 12.90 -16.65
C ARG A 209 37.13 13.39 -18.07
N GLU A 210 37.96 14.27 -18.60
CA GLU A 210 37.83 14.84 -19.95
C GLU A 210 37.87 13.75 -21.04
N THR A 211 38.69 12.72 -20.85
CA THR A 211 38.80 11.61 -21.81
C THR A 211 37.58 10.72 -21.75
N VAL A 212 37.03 10.46 -20.56
CA VAL A 212 35.81 9.66 -20.40
C VAL A 212 34.62 10.39 -21.01
N LEU A 213 34.45 11.68 -20.72
CA LEU A 213 33.36 12.47 -21.30
C LEU A 213 33.47 12.58 -22.83
N LYS A 214 34.69 12.65 -23.37
CA LYS A 214 34.92 12.58 -24.82
C LYS A 214 34.62 11.21 -25.41
N ALA A 215 35.02 10.12 -24.76
CA ALA A 215 34.67 8.77 -25.21
C ALA A 215 33.15 8.52 -25.18
N ILE A 216 32.45 9.10 -24.22
CA ILE A 216 30.98 9.11 -24.17
C ILE A 216 30.42 9.93 -25.35
N GLN A 217 30.97 11.12 -25.60
CA GLN A 217 30.56 11.93 -26.74
C GLN A 217 30.65 11.13 -28.06
N ASP A 218 31.81 10.52 -28.31
CA ASP A 218 32.09 9.78 -29.54
C ASP A 218 31.25 8.49 -29.63
N GLY A 219 31.06 7.79 -28.51
CA GLY A 219 30.33 6.51 -28.46
C GLY A 219 28.81 6.65 -28.55
N PHE A 220 28.25 7.80 -28.19
CA PHE A 220 26.81 8.10 -28.23
C PHE A 220 26.42 9.14 -29.30
N ASP A 221 27.37 9.53 -30.17
CA ASP A 221 27.17 10.50 -31.25
C ASP A 221 26.57 11.84 -30.77
N LEU A 222 27.11 12.37 -29.66
CA LEU A 222 26.63 13.62 -29.05
C LEU A 222 27.31 14.85 -29.66
N ALA A 223 26.55 15.93 -29.87
CA ALA A 223 27.06 17.20 -30.40
C ALA A 223 28.15 17.85 -29.52
N SER A 224 28.12 17.61 -28.22
CA SER A 224 29.12 18.05 -27.25
C SER A 224 29.25 17.04 -26.11
N ALA A 225 30.43 16.94 -25.52
CA ALA A 225 30.66 16.09 -24.35
C ALA A 225 29.70 16.47 -23.21
N PRO A 226 29.05 15.48 -22.56
CA PRO A 226 28.13 15.75 -21.47
C PRO A 226 28.89 16.32 -20.26
N PRO A 227 28.27 17.19 -19.43
CA PRO A 227 28.95 17.77 -18.26
C PRO A 227 29.36 16.70 -17.23
N ARG A 228 28.55 15.66 -17.05
CA ARG A 228 28.81 14.52 -16.16
C ARG A 228 28.39 13.20 -16.82
N ARG A 229 28.99 12.10 -16.37
CA ARG A 229 28.58 10.75 -16.78
C ARG A 229 27.12 10.48 -16.40
N SER A 230 26.66 10.98 -15.26
CA SER A 230 25.24 10.87 -14.86
C SER A 230 24.29 11.49 -15.88
N ASP A 231 24.65 12.62 -16.52
CA ASP A 231 23.84 13.26 -17.55
C ASP A 231 23.73 12.38 -18.80
N ALA A 232 24.83 11.73 -19.19
CA ALA A 232 24.84 10.78 -20.30
C ALA A 232 23.94 9.56 -20.03
N ILE A 233 23.99 9.03 -18.80
CA ILE A 233 23.15 7.90 -18.38
C ILE A 233 21.67 8.29 -18.38
N ILE A 234 21.35 9.50 -17.89
CA ILE A 234 19.98 10.03 -17.87
C ILE A 234 19.39 10.09 -19.28
N ASN A 235 20.19 10.42 -20.30
CA ASN A 235 19.72 10.44 -21.69
C ASN A 235 19.38 9.05 -22.26
N LEU A 236 19.75 7.96 -21.59
CA LEU A 236 19.40 6.58 -21.99
C LEU A 236 18.04 6.13 -21.44
N ILE A 237 17.43 6.92 -20.57
CA ILE A 237 16.16 6.58 -19.93
C ILE A 237 15.04 6.61 -20.99
N LYS A 238 14.36 5.49 -21.14
CA LYS A 238 13.18 5.36 -22.02
C LYS A 238 11.93 5.37 -21.16
N SER A 239 11.03 6.32 -21.43
CA SER A 239 9.87 6.59 -20.59
C SER A 239 8.57 6.35 -21.35
N TYR A 240 7.57 5.84 -20.64
CA TYR A 240 6.24 5.50 -21.15
C TYR A 240 5.20 6.08 -20.21
N HIS A 241 4.12 6.60 -20.78
CA HIS A 241 3.00 7.14 -20.04
C HIS A 241 1.70 6.56 -20.55
N PHE A 242 1.06 5.70 -19.76
CA PHE A 242 -0.20 5.07 -20.09
C PHE A 242 -1.35 5.78 -19.38
N ARG A 243 -2.32 6.30 -20.13
CA ARG A 243 -3.55 6.87 -19.59
C ARG A 243 -4.70 5.89 -19.77
N VAL A 244 -5.44 5.63 -18.70
CA VAL A 244 -6.53 4.66 -18.71
C VAL A 244 -7.72 5.21 -19.49
N SER A 245 -8.07 4.54 -20.58
CA SER A 245 -9.07 5.02 -21.56
C SER A 245 -10.46 5.19 -20.95
N GLU A 246 -10.87 4.25 -20.10
CA GLU A 246 -12.14 4.25 -19.37
C GLU A 246 -12.24 5.42 -18.39
N HIS A 247 -11.09 5.87 -17.86
CA HIS A 247 -11.00 6.91 -16.84
C HIS A 247 -10.48 8.24 -17.40
N ARG A 248 -10.40 8.41 -18.73
CA ARG A 248 -9.79 9.58 -19.38
C ARG A 248 -10.36 10.94 -18.93
N ASN A 249 -11.63 10.95 -18.52
CA ASN A 249 -12.36 12.15 -18.09
C ASN A 249 -12.25 12.39 -16.57
N MET A 250 -11.68 11.45 -15.81
CA MET A 250 -11.43 11.59 -14.38
C MET A 250 -10.10 12.31 -14.23
N ARG A 251 -10.16 13.55 -13.73
CA ARG A 251 -9.02 14.45 -13.64
C ARG A 251 -8.88 14.90 -12.21
N ASN A 252 -7.64 14.87 -11.72
CA ASN A 252 -7.30 15.53 -10.47
C ASN A 252 -7.31 17.05 -10.68
N GLY A 253 -7.14 17.83 -9.62
CA GLY A 253 -7.04 19.29 -9.70
C GLY A 253 -7.55 20.01 -8.46
N GLN A 254 -8.32 19.33 -7.60
CA GLN A 254 -8.82 19.91 -6.36
C GLN A 254 -7.80 19.77 -5.22
N PHE A 255 -7.16 18.61 -5.08
CA PHE A 255 -6.20 18.32 -4.00
C PHE A 255 -4.79 18.07 -4.56
N VAL A 256 -4.70 17.44 -5.72
CA VAL A 256 -3.46 17.16 -6.44
C VAL A 256 -3.45 17.95 -7.74
N THR A 257 -2.29 18.48 -8.14
CA THR A 257 -2.20 19.25 -9.40
C THR A 257 -2.45 18.32 -10.59
N ASP A 258 -3.22 18.78 -11.58
CA ASP A 258 -3.42 18.04 -12.82
C ASP A 258 -2.29 18.30 -13.82
N ALA A 259 -1.50 17.26 -14.10
CA ALA A 259 -0.48 17.27 -15.15
C ALA A 259 -0.65 16.11 -16.14
N ALA A 260 -1.80 15.44 -16.16
CA ALA A 260 -2.05 14.22 -16.94
C ALA A 260 -1.72 14.36 -18.44
N ASP A 261 -2.00 15.51 -19.04
CA ASP A 261 -1.74 15.76 -20.46
C ASP A 261 -0.33 16.31 -20.76
N ARG A 262 0.53 16.44 -19.74
CA ARG A 262 1.83 17.14 -19.83
C ARG A 262 3.02 16.18 -19.71
N PHE A 263 2.97 15.07 -20.44
CA PHE A 263 4.09 14.15 -20.51
C PHE A 263 5.25 14.78 -21.29
N MET A 264 6.44 14.80 -20.69
CA MET A 264 7.61 15.53 -21.18
C MET A 264 8.59 14.65 -21.96
N PHE A 265 8.43 13.34 -21.92
CA PHE A 265 9.40 12.36 -22.44
C PHE A 265 8.87 11.55 -23.63
N GLY A 266 7.81 12.03 -24.28
CA GLY A 266 7.18 11.40 -25.44
C GLY A 266 5.69 11.72 -25.51
N ASP A 267 4.93 10.80 -26.10
CA ASP A 267 3.47 10.91 -26.20
C ASP A 267 2.76 9.98 -25.21
N SER A 268 1.68 10.46 -24.60
CA SER A 268 0.81 9.64 -23.75
C SER A 268 0.03 8.62 -24.60
N GLU A 269 0.12 7.34 -24.24
CA GLU A 269 -0.66 6.28 -24.88
C GLU A 269 -1.95 6.03 -24.08
N PHE A 270 -3.10 6.12 -24.75
CA PHE A 270 -4.38 5.73 -24.15
C PHE A 270 -4.56 4.22 -24.24
N VAL A 271 -4.61 3.56 -23.08
CA VAL A 271 -4.72 2.10 -22.96
C VAL A 271 -5.99 1.76 -22.20
N THR A 272 -6.75 0.78 -22.67
CA THR A 272 -7.93 0.26 -21.94
C THR A 272 -7.48 -0.55 -20.74
N LEU A 273 -8.23 -0.55 -19.63
CA LEU A 273 -7.96 -1.37 -18.44
C LEU A 273 -7.65 -2.83 -18.80
N ALA A 274 -8.41 -3.43 -19.71
CA ALA A 274 -8.21 -4.82 -20.15
C ALA A 274 -6.84 -5.08 -20.82
N LYS A 275 -6.22 -4.07 -21.44
CA LYS A 275 -4.92 -4.16 -22.12
C LYS A 275 -3.76 -3.67 -21.26
N LEU A 276 -4.05 -2.94 -20.19
CA LEU A 276 -3.06 -2.27 -19.37
C LEU A 276 -2.06 -3.25 -18.73
N PRO A 277 -2.44 -4.40 -18.13
CA PRO A 277 -1.49 -5.38 -17.62
C PRO A 277 -0.51 -5.90 -18.67
N LYS A 278 -1.00 -6.11 -19.89
CA LYS A 278 -0.16 -6.57 -20.99
C LYS A 278 0.87 -5.51 -21.37
N ARG A 279 0.45 -4.25 -21.51
CA ARG A 279 1.35 -3.13 -21.84
C ARG A 279 2.38 -2.89 -20.74
N ILE A 280 1.97 -2.89 -19.47
CA ILE A 280 2.89 -2.85 -18.32
C ILE A 280 3.90 -4.00 -18.42
N GLY A 281 3.43 -5.23 -18.61
CA GLY A 281 4.30 -6.40 -18.71
C GLY A 281 5.25 -6.40 -19.91
N GLU A 282 5.01 -5.61 -20.96
CA GLU A 282 5.97 -5.41 -22.05
C GLU A 282 7.16 -4.57 -21.60
N CYS A 283 6.96 -3.61 -20.69
CA CYS A 283 8.02 -2.78 -20.11
C CYS A 283 8.88 -3.50 -19.06
N PHE A 284 8.57 -4.74 -18.69
CA PHE A 284 9.33 -5.56 -17.73
C PHE A 284 10.02 -6.77 -18.39
N ARG A 285 9.86 -6.96 -19.71
CA ARG A 285 10.37 -8.13 -20.44
C ARG A 285 11.64 -7.81 -21.21
N TYR A 286 12.78 -8.02 -20.55
CA TYR A 286 14.11 -7.90 -21.15
C TYR A 286 14.79 -9.26 -21.23
N HIS A 287 15.47 -9.52 -22.34
CA HIS A 287 16.26 -10.73 -22.56
C HIS A 287 17.69 -10.35 -22.93
N ASP A 288 18.63 -11.22 -22.63
CA ASP A 288 20.02 -11.06 -23.06
C ASP A 288 20.21 -11.54 -24.50
N ASN A 289 21.46 -11.52 -24.98
CA ASN A 289 21.82 -11.98 -26.33
C ASN A 289 21.55 -13.48 -26.56
N ASN A 290 21.38 -14.26 -25.50
CA ASN A 290 21.05 -15.69 -25.57
C ASN A 290 19.54 -15.96 -25.49
N GLY A 291 18.73 -14.91 -25.31
CA GLY A 291 17.28 -15.02 -25.13
C GLY A 291 16.85 -15.33 -23.70
N GLU A 292 17.76 -15.31 -22.73
CA GLU A 292 17.46 -15.56 -21.32
C GLU A 292 16.94 -14.29 -20.64
N LYS A 293 15.98 -14.45 -19.71
CA LYS A 293 15.38 -13.29 -19.02
C LYS A 293 16.40 -12.56 -18.16
N ARG A 294 16.51 -11.25 -18.37
CA ARG A 294 17.38 -10.38 -17.56
C ARG A 294 16.72 -10.00 -16.24
N ARG A 295 17.55 -9.79 -15.22
CA ARG A 295 17.09 -9.35 -13.90
C ARG A 295 16.50 -7.95 -13.97
N ILE A 296 15.45 -7.72 -13.18
CA ILE A 296 14.82 -6.41 -13.04
C ILE A 296 15.14 -5.81 -11.67
N VAL A 297 15.47 -4.53 -11.67
CA VAL A 297 15.54 -3.69 -10.48
C VAL A 297 14.38 -2.72 -10.53
N LEU A 298 13.35 -2.96 -9.73
CA LEU A 298 12.22 -2.05 -9.57
C LEU A 298 12.68 -0.81 -8.81
N VAL A 299 12.34 0.36 -9.32
CA VAL A 299 12.66 1.66 -8.71
C VAL A 299 11.35 2.39 -8.42
N GLY A 300 11.32 3.13 -7.31
CA GLY A 300 10.22 4.06 -7.06
C GLY A 300 10.58 5.10 -6.01
N HIS A 301 9.58 5.88 -5.64
CA HIS A 301 9.70 6.95 -4.65
C HIS A 301 8.61 6.75 -3.59
N ASP A 302 8.92 5.97 -2.54
CA ASP A 302 7.91 5.31 -1.68
C ASP A 302 7.12 4.21 -2.40
N VAL A 303 7.87 3.22 -2.92
CA VAL A 303 7.43 2.15 -3.87
C VAL A 303 6.17 1.39 -3.43
N LYS A 304 5.85 1.38 -2.14
CA LYS A 304 4.81 0.51 -1.58
C LYS A 304 3.44 0.82 -2.19
N THR A 305 3.11 2.08 -2.41
CA THR A 305 1.79 2.49 -2.90
C THR A 305 1.64 2.17 -4.38
N ASP A 306 2.68 2.38 -5.19
CA ASP A 306 2.65 2.08 -6.62
C ASP A 306 2.50 0.59 -6.88
N VAL A 307 3.16 -0.25 -6.07
CA VAL A 307 2.99 -1.71 -6.14
C VAL A 307 1.56 -2.14 -5.80
N ASP A 308 0.91 -1.51 -4.82
CA ASP A 308 -0.51 -1.74 -4.52
C ASP A 308 -1.38 -1.43 -5.74
N PHE A 309 -1.14 -0.30 -6.40
CA PHE A 309 -1.92 0.10 -7.57
C PHE A 309 -1.65 -0.78 -8.80
N LEU A 310 -0.41 -1.21 -9.03
CA LEU A 310 -0.08 -2.17 -10.09
C LEU A 310 -0.83 -3.49 -9.91
N MET A 311 -0.89 -4.01 -8.68
CA MET A 311 -1.68 -5.21 -8.39
C MET A 311 -3.17 -4.97 -8.65
N ALA A 312 -3.70 -3.81 -8.27
CA ALA A 312 -5.11 -3.46 -8.49
C ALA A 312 -5.49 -3.39 -9.98
N VAL A 313 -4.57 -2.97 -10.85
CA VAL A 313 -4.80 -3.00 -12.32
C VAL A 313 -4.56 -4.37 -12.94
N GLY A 314 -4.09 -5.36 -12.17
CA GLY A 314 -3.91 -6.74 -12.63
C GLY A 314 -2.48 -7.11 -13.03
N TYR A 315 -1.47 -6.34 -12.60
CA TYR A 315 -0.06 -6.66 -12.82
C TYR A 315 0.71 -6.80 -11.50
N ASP A 316 1.00 -8.05 -11.11
CA ASP A 316 1.71 -8.36 -9.88
C ASP A 316 3.21 -8.56 -10.13
N VAL A 317 3.99 -7.53 -9.74
CA VAL A 317 5.46 -7.52 -9.84
C VAL A 317 6.13 -8.56 -8.94
N SER A 318 5.45 -9.08 -7.90
CA SER A 318 6.04 -10.06 -6.99
C SER A 318 6.32 -11.41 -7.67
N ASN A 319 5.68 -11.66 -8.82
CA ASN A 319 5.92 -12.84 -9.65
C ASN A 319 7.24 -12.77 -10.45
N ILE A 320 7.94 -11.64 -10.43
CA ILE A 320 9.23 -11.48 -11.11
C ILE A 320 10.31 -12.15 -10.26
N THR A 321 10.88 -13.23 -10.78
CA THR A 321 11.94 -13.98 -10.10
C THR A 321 13.21 -13.13 -9.99
N GLY A 322 13.77 -13.04 -8.79
CA GLY A 322 15.00 -12.27 -8.53
C GLY A 322 14.81 -10.75 -8.61
N LEU A 323 13.57 -10.26 -8.47
CA LEU A 323 13.27 -8.82 -8.42
C LEU A 323 14.02 -8.17 -7.26
N GLU A 324 14.84 -7.18 -7.59
CA GLU A 324 15.40 -6.24 -6.62
C GLU A 324 14.52 -4.99 -6.56
N VAL A 325 14.40 -4.35 -5.39
CA VAL A 325 13.65 -3.11 -5.21
C VAL A 325 14.56 -2.04 -4.62
N ILE A 326 14.58 -0.87 -5.25
CA ILE A 326 15.29 0.32 -4.79
C ILE A 326 14.30 1.48 -4.62
N ASP A 327 14.34 2.11 -3.46
CA ASP A 327 13.50 3.25 -3.13
C ASP A 327 14.37 4.50 -3.02
N THR A 328 14.09 5.50 -3.86
CA THR A 328 14.87 6.74 -3.90
C THR A 328 14.77 7.55 -2.60
N THR A 329 13.68 7.40 -1.83
CA THR A 329 13.57 8.01 -0.50
C THR A 329 14.52 7.36 0.51
N CYS A 330 14.76 6.05 0.38
CA CYS A 330 15.76 5.33 1.18
C CYS A 330 17.18 5.73 0.75
N MET A 331 17.45 5.78 -0.56
CA MET A 331 18.76 6.23 -1.06
C MET A 331 19.09 7.64 -0.56
N TRP A 332 18.14 8.59 -0.64
CA TRP A 332 18.30 9.95 -0.12
C TRP A 332 18.72 9.97 1.35
N LYS A 333 18.02 9.21 2.20
CA LYS A 333 18.33 9.12 3.62
C LYS A 333 19.75 8.63 3.89
N ALA A 334 20.22 7.64 3.11
CA ALA A 334 21.58 7.12 3.23
C ALA A 334 22.65 8.09 2.71
N VAL A 335 22.41 8.72 1.55
CA VAL A 335 23.35 9.65 0.91
C VAL A 335 23.49 10.93 1.74
N MET A 336 22.37 11.50 2.18
CA MET A 336 22.37 12.75 2.96
C MET A 336 22.58 12.54 4.46
N ASN A 337 22.64 11.28 4.92
CA ASN A 337 22.67 10.90 6.33
C ASN A 337 21.51 11.53 7.14
N ASP A 338 20.35 11.68 6.51
CA ASP A 338 19.12 12.20 7.09
C ASP A 338 18.13 11.04 7.30
N HIS A 339 17.37 11.05 8.37
CA HIS A 339 16.34 10.03 8.63
C HIS A 339 14.96 10.42 8.09
N GLN A 340 14.77 11.67 7.66
CA GLN A 340 13.53 12.16 7.10
C GLN A 340 13.41 11.76 5.61
N SER A 341 12.21 11.37 5.20
CA SER A 341 11.91 11.21 3.77
C SER A 341 11.83 12.59 3.13
N LYS A 342 12.22 12.67 1.86
CA LYS A 342 12.07 13.88 1.05
C LYS A 342 11.21 13.56 -0.16
N GLY A 343 10.23 14.41 -0.44
CA GLY A 343 9.40 14.29 -1.64
C GLY A 343 10.20 14.51 -2.93
N LEU A 344 9.65 14.02 -4.04
CA LEU A 344 10.35 13.95 -5.33
C LEU A 344 10.81 15.33 -5.84
N GLY A 345 9.91 16.31 -5.94
CA GLY A 345 10.26 17.66 -6.41
C GLY A 345 11.40 18.32 -5.63
N PRO A 346 11.30 18.44 -4.29
CA PRO A 346 12.40 18.95 -3.47
C PRO A 346 13.70 18.13 -3.60
N MET A 347 13.63 16.81 -3.79
CA MET A 347 14.81 15.98 -4.03
C MET A 347 15.47 16.32 -5.37
N LEU A 348 14.69 16.43 -6.45
CA LEU A 348 15.20 16.80 -7.78
C LEU A 348 15.87 18.17 -7.78
N TYR A 349 15.27 19.14 -7.09
CA TYR A 349 15.83 20.48 -6.92
C TYR A 349 17.24 20.44 -6.32
N ASP A 350 17.42 19.73 -5.20
CA ASP A 350 18.72 19.61 -4.53
C ASP A 350 19.75 18.82 -5.36
N LEU A 351 19.28 17.86 -6.17
CA LEU A 351 20.14 17.10 -7.08
C LEU A 351 20.51 17.88 -8.35
N GLY A 352 19.99 19.11 -8.52
CA GLY A 352 20.22 19.93 -9.70
C GLY A 352 19.60 19.33 -10.96
N VAL A 353 18.49 18.60 -10.83
CA VAL A 353 17.72 18.04 -11.94
C VAL A 353 16.60 19.01 -12.27
N ASP A 354 16.54 19.49 -13.52
CA ASP A 354 15.43 20.32 -13.98
C ASP A 354 14.17 19.46 -14.13
N PHE A 355 13.11 19.85 -13.43
CA PHE A 355 11.83 19.13 -13.46
C PHE A 355 10.65 20.07 -13.67
N ARG A 356 9.62 19.58 -14.35
CA ARG A 356 8.34 20.25 -14.58
C ARG A 356 7.23 19.21 -14.61
N HIS A 357 6.00 19.64 -14.34
CA HIS A 357 4.82 18.79 -14.50
C HIS A 357 4.89 17.48 -13.72
N LEU A 358 5.29 17.57 -12.43
CA LEU A 358 5.03 16.52 -11.44
C LEU A 358 3.51 16.29 -11.35
N HIS A 359 3.10 15.11 -10.87
CA HIS A 359 1.73 14.58 -10.95
C HIS A 359 1.32 14.20 -12.38
N ASN A 360 2.32 13.85 -13.18
CA ASN A 360 2.16 13.11 -14.42
C ASN A 360 2.97 11.84 -14.22
N ALA A 361 2.31 10.70 -14.11
CA ALA A 361 2.95 9.45 -13.72
C ALA A 361 4.19 9.13 -14.58
N GLY A 362 4.13 9.39 -15.89
CA GLY A 362 5.24 9.19 -16.82
C GLY A 362 6.45 10.06 -16.49
N ASN A 363 6.22 11.34 -16.17
CA ASN A 363 7.27 12.26 -15.75
C ASN A 363 7.85 11.85 -14.39
N ASP A 364 6.99 11.49 -13.43
CA ASP A 364 7.42 11.15 -12.06
C ASP A 364 8.26 9.86 -12.05
N ALA A 365 7.90 8.86 -12.86
CA ALA A 365 8.73 7.67 -13.08
C ALA A 365 10.08 8.03 -13.73
N ALA A 366 10.10 8.94 -14.70
CA ALA A 366 11.33 9.36 -15.36
C ALA A 366 12.26 10.11 -14.39
N TYR A 367 11.72 11.09 -13.67
CA TYR A 367 12.47 11.86 -12.69
C TYR A 367 12.94 11.02 -11.51
N THR A 368 12.17 10.02 -11.08
CA THR A 368 12.60 9.06 -10.06
C THR A 368 13.84 8.30 -10.49
N LEU A 369 13.88 7.84 -11.75
CA LEU A 369 15.06 7.16 -12.31
C LEU A 369 16.26 8.12 -12.43
N GLN A 370 16.04 9.38 -12.83
CA GLN A 370 17.07 10.42 -12.85
C GLN A 370 17.64 10.69 -11.45
N ALA A 371 16.78 10.77 -10.43
CA ALA A 371 17.19 10.93 -9.04
C ALA A 371 18.04 9.75 -8.57
N LEU A 372 17.66 8.51 -8.91
CA LEU A 372 18.47 7.33 -8.62
C LEU A 372 19.87 7.44 -9.23
N VAL A 373 19.99 7.86 -10.50
CA VAL A 373 21.30 8.00 -11.18
C VAL A 373 22.16 9.06 -10.48
N LYS A 374 21.58 10.21 -10.12
CA LYS A 374 22.31 11.28 -9.39
C LYS A 374 22.72 10.83 -7.98
N LEU A 375 21.85 10.16 -7.24
CA LEU A 375 22.16 9.63 -5.91
C LEU A 375 23.23 8.53 -5.98
N ALA A 376 23.20 7.70 -7.02
CA ALA A 376 24.24 6.72 -7.27
C ALA A 376 25.58 7.40 -7.57
N GLU A 377 25.61 8.47 -8.38
CA GLU A 377 26.83 9.25 -8.64
C GLU A 377 27.42 9.83 -7.34
N ILE A 378 26.60 10.51 -6.53
CA ILE A 378 27.02 11.11 -5.25
C ILE A 378 27.58 10.04 -4.29
N GLY A 379 26.85 8.94 -4.11
CA GLY A 379 27.25 7.84 -3.24
C GLY A 379 27.14 8.12 -1.75
N LEU A 380 27.71 7.22 -0.95
CA LEU A 380 27.68 7.33 0.51
C LEU A 380 28.76 8.31 1.00
N PRO A 381 28.52 9.04 2.10
CA PRO A 381 29.53 9.93 2.67
C PRO A 381 30.75 9.14 3.16
N ASP A 382 31.93 9.71 2.98
CA ASP A 382 33.22 9.18 3.46
C ASP A 382 33.32 9.30 4.99
N ASN A 383 32.61 8.42 5.69
CA ASN A 383 32.76 8.31 7.13
C ASN A 383 33.95 7.39 7.40
N GLY A 384 35.14 7.97 7.54
CA GLY A 384 36.31 7.23 8.01
C GLY A 384 36.05 6.69 9.41
N GLU A 385 35.57 5.45 9.57
CA GLU A 385 35.55 4.78 10.86
C GLU A 385 35.44 3.25 10.77
N THR A 386 36.48 2.63 11.32
CA THR A 386 36.52 1.32 11.95
C THR A 386 35.40 1.17 12.98
N GLY A 387 34.42 0.30 12.72
CA GLY A 387 33.37 -0.03 13.68
C GLY A 387 32.55 -1.20 13.17
N ALA A 388 32.21 -2.15 14.05
CA ALA A 388 31.61 -3.44 13.72
C ALA A 388 30.50 -3.35 12.66
N ILE A 389 30.77 -3.93 11.49
CA ILE A 389 29.84 -4.01 10.36
C ILE A 389 28.61 -4.80 10.83
N ALA A 390 27.52 -4.08 11.11
CA ALA A 390 26.21 -4.71 11.25
C ALA A 390 25.89 -5.37 9.91
N LYS A 391 25.68 -6.69 9.88
CA LYS A 391 25.34 -7.37 8.64
C LYS A 391 24.06 -6.75 8.07
N PRO A 392 24.04 -6.30 6.81
CA PRO A 392 22.82 -5.86 6.18
C PRO A 392 21.80 -6.99 6.30
N ALA A 393 20.55 -6.65 6.63
CA ALA A 393 19.48 -7.60 6.38
C ALA A 393 19.53 -7.94 4.88
N PRO A 394 19.34 -9.22 4.48
CA PRO A 394 19.28 -9.53 3.06
C PRO A 394 18.26 -8.61 2.40
N ASN A 395 18.51 -8.21 1.15
CA ASN A 395 17.61 -7.42 0.29
C ASN A 395 16.30 -8.21 -0.05
N LEU A 396 15.85 -9.06 0.87
CA LEU A 396 14.49 -9.53 0.99
C LEU A 396 13.65 -8.33 1.42
N TYR A 397 13.17 -7.58 0.43
CA TYR A 397 11.84 -7.02 0.54
C TYR A 397 10.94 -8.20 0.95
N ARG A 398 10.67 -8.35 2.26
CA ARG A 398 9.64 -9.28 2.71
C ARG A 398 8.35 -8.68 2.21
N PRO A 399 7.58 -9.38 1.35
CA PRO A 399 6.25 -8.93 0.99
C PRO A 399 5.48 -8.66 2.29
N ILE A 400 5.20 -7.40 2.59
CA ILE A 400 4.26 -7.03 3.66
C ILE A 400 2.87 -7.60 3.32
N TRP A 401 2.66 -7.98 2.05
CA TRP A 401 1.50 -8.64 1.44
C TRP A 401 1.14 -10.01 1.99
N GLN A 402 1.97 -10.70 2.78
CA GLN A 402 1.50 -11.88 3.51
C GLN A 402 0.36 -11.55 4.49
N LYS A 403 0.17 -10.27 4.87
CA LYS A 403 -1.03 -9.83 5.60
C LYS A 403 -2.22 -9.49 4.70
N ALA A 404 -2.01 -9.34 3.39
CA ALA A 404 -3.04 -8.96 2.42
C ALA A 404 -3.81 -10.17 1.84
N GLU A 405 -3.52 -11.40 2.27
CA GLU A 405 -4.32 -12.61 1.94
C GLU A 405 -5.78 -12.56 2.47
N SER A 406 -6.20 -11.46 3.10
CA SER A 406 -7.57 -11.27 3.62
C SER A 406 -8.35 -10.12 2.98
N VAL A 407 -7.83 -9.46 1.92
CA VAL A 407 -8.61 -8.48 1.16
C VAL A 407 -9.22 -9.17 -0.07
N GLN A 408 -10.47 -9.61 0.07
CA GLN A 408 -11.29 -9.94 -1.11
C GLN A 408 -11.62 -8.63 -1.86
N ILE A 409 -10.95 -8.39 -2.98
CA ILE A 409 -11.41 -7.45 -4.00
C ILE A 409 -12.25 -8.27 -4.98
N GLY A 410 -13.57 -8.20 -4.81
CA GLY A 410 -14.51 -8.95 -5.64
C GLY A 410 -14.65 -8.33 -7.02
N PHE A 411 -14.30 -9.08 -8.06
CA PHE A 411 -15.01 -9.05 -9.33
C PHE A 411 -15.88 -10.31 -9.40
N VAL A 412 -17.19 -10.14 -9.55
CA VAL A 412 -18.10 -11.22 -9.97
C VAL A 412 -18.59 -10.81 -11.35
N ASP A 413 -18.13 -11.52 -12.38
CA ASP A 413 -18.78 -11.53 -13.69
C ASP A 413 -19.37 -12.94 -13.87
N GLU A 414 -20.70 -13.01 -13.97
CA GLU A 414 -21.44 -14.25 -14.19
C GLU A 414 -21.44 -14.59 -15.69
N ALA A 415 -20.50 -15.43 -16.13
CA ALA A 415 -20.72 -16.43 -17.18
C ALA A 415 -19.51 -17.39 -17.29
N ASP A 416 -19.79 -18.68 -17.06
CA ASP A 416 -19.03 -19.87 -17.43
C ASP A 416 -17.69 -20.20 -16.68
N ASN A 417 -17.77 -20.93 -15.53
CA ASN A 417 -17.55 -22.40 -15.34
C ASN A 417 -16.10 -22.90 -15.64
N LYS A 418 -15.27 -23.50 -14.77
CA LYS A 418 -15.30 -24.22 -13.45
C LYS A 418 -13.84 -24.41 -12.95
N GLN A 419 -13.46 -24.86 -11.75
CA GLN A 419 -13.91 -24.77 -10.35
C GLN A 419 -12.84 -25.54 -9.51
N ALA A 420 -12.24 -24.92 -8.48
CA ALA A 420 -11.52 -25.62 -7.41
C ALA A 420 -12.44 -25.77 -6.17
N ASN A 421 -12.19 -26.81 -5.37
CA ASN A 421 -13.11 -27.51 -4.46
C ASN A 421 -13.98 -26.70 -3.48
N ILE A 422 -15.23 -27.15 -3.32
CA ILE A 422 -16.24 -26.75 -2.34
C ILE A 422 -16.25 -27.74 -1.14
N LEU A 423 -16.48 -27.23 0.07
CA LEU A 423 -17.00 -27.97 1.23
C LEU A 423 -18.25 -27.25 1.78
N PRO A 424 -19.16 -27.92 2.49
CA PRO A 424 -20.14 -28.93 2.08
C PRO A 424 -21.58 -28.34 1.98
N PRO A 425 -22.57 -29.08 1.44
CA PRO A 425 -23.87 -28.51 1.07
C PRO A 425 -24.83 -28.33 2.26
N LYS A 426 -25.57 -27.20 2.25
CA LYS A 426 -26.86 -27.08 2.95
C LYS A 426 -27.84 -28.11 2.37
N LYS A 427 -28.59 -28.75 3.27
CA LYS A 427 -29.55 -29.85 3.02
C LYS A 427 -30.55 -29.58 1.89
N PRO A 428 -31.04 -30.64 1.23
CA PRO A 428 -31.56 -30.58 -0.13
C PRO A 428 -33.03 -30.13 -0.21
N VAL A 429 -33.34 -29.30 -1.19
CA VAL A 429 -34.70 -29.19 -1.75
C VAL A 429 -34.65 -29.69 -3.18
N LEU A 430 -35.52 -30.66 -3.45
CA LEU A 430 -35.58 -31.53 -4.63
C LEU A 430 -35.74 -30.76 -5.96
N LYS A 431 -35.05 -31.25 -7.00
CA LYS A 431 -35.30 -30.90 -8.41
C LYS A 431 -36.56 -31.58 -8.96
N ALA A 432 -37.09 -30.95 -10.00
CA ALA A 432 -38.35 -31.19 -10.67
C ALA A 432 -38.56 -32.60 -11.26
N LYS A 433 -39.56 -33.30 -10.72
CA LYS A 433 -40.61 -34.05 -11.42
C LYS A 433 -41.89 -33.76 -10.63
N ASP A 434 -43.04 -33.68 -11.29
CA ASP A 434 -44.36 -33.29 -10.73
C ASP A 434 -44.64 -31.79 -10.53
N ARG A 435 -44.61 -31.01 -11.61
CA ARG A 435 -45.44 -29.79 -11.71
C ARG A 435 -46.23 -29.65 -13.00
N GLY A 436 -46.34 -30.73 -13.79
CA GLY A 436 -47.43 -30.91 -14.76
C GLY A 436 -48.72 -31.40 -14.10
N GLU A 437 -48.65 -32.10 -12.96
CA GLU A 437 -49.83 -32.71 -12.33
C GLU A 437 -50.53 -31.85 -11.26
N ARG A 438 -49.96 -30.70 -10.87
CA ARG A 438 -50.54 -29.85 -9.82
C ARG A 438 -51.62 -28.90 -10.35
N PHE A 439 -51.55 -28.50 -11.62
CA PHE A 439 -52.58 -27.69 -12.27
C PHE A 439 -53.85 -28.49 -12.62
N GLU A 440 -53.75 -29.80 -12.84
CA GLU A 440 -54.92 -30.68 -13.08
C GLU A 440 -55.68 -31.06 -11.79
N ARG A 441 -54.96 -31.22 -10.66
CA ARG A 441 -55.55 -31.58 -9.37
C ARG A 441 -56.28 -30.41 -8.69
N GLU A 442 -55.85 -29.18 -8.95
CA GLU A 442 -56.47 -27.96 -8.41
C GLU A 442 -57.69 -27.49 -9.23
N ARG A 443 -57.76 -27.82 -10.54
CA ARG A 443 -58.98 -27.66 -11.36
C ARG A 443 -60.12 -28.61 -10.95
N ARG A 444 -59.82 -29.84 -10.50
CA ARG A 444 -60.85 -30.80 -10.01
C ARG A 444 -61.35 -30.50 -8.61
N ARG A 445 -60.58 -29.78 -7.78
CA ARG A 445 -60.99 -29.39 -6.43
C ARG A 445 -61.91 -28.17 -6.38
N LEU A 446 -61.95 -27.37 -7.44
CA LEU A 446 -62.71 -26.11 -7.53
C LEU A 446 -63.95 -26.18 -8.44
N GLY A 447 -64.30 -27.34 -9.00
CA GLY A 447 -65.59 -27.54 -9.69
C GLY A 447 -65.85 -26.66 -10.92
N LEU A 448 -64.83 -26.06 -11.53
CA LEU A 448 -64.99 -25.13 -12.65
C LEU A 448 -64.81 -25.86 -13.99
N THR A 449 -65.93 -26.02 -14.72
CA THR A 449 -65.94 -26.56 -16.08
C THR A 449 -65.80 -25.44 -17.11
N ALA A 450 -64.96 -25.66 -18.13
CA ALA A 450 -64.85 -24.79 -19.28
C ALA A 450 -66.03 -25.06 -20.23
N ARG A 451 -66.81 -24.02 -20.54
CA ARG A 451 -67.58 -23.96 -21.78
C ARG A 451 -67.37 -22.59 -22.43
N GLN A 452 -67.08 -22.66 -23.73
CA GLN A 452 -67.25 -21.64 -24.76
C GLN A 452 -66.11 -20.61 -24.95
N CYS A 453 -65.24 -20.90 -25.93
CA CYS A 453 -64.75 -19.91 -26.92
C CYS A 453 -65.93 -19.20 -27.62
N PRO A 454 -65.79 -18.08 -28.36
CA PRO A 454 -64.60 -17.48 -29.04
C PRO A 454 -64.50 -15.95 -28.80
N GLY A 455 -63.63 -15.10 -29.37
CA GLY A 455 -62.61 -15.13 -30.41
C GLY A 455 -62.14 -13.68 -30.67
N LEU A 456 -61.14 -13.56 -31.56
CA LEU A 456 -60.77 -12.40 -32.41
C LEU A 456 -60.61 -10.99 -31.80
N LEU A 457 -59.43 -10.38 -32.04
CA LEU A 457 -59.16 -9.08 -32.71
C LEU A 457 -57.76 -8.58 -32.26
N PHE A 458 -56.70 -8.71 -33.07
CA PHE A 458 -56.22 -7.83 -34.15
C PHE A 458 -55.66 -6.45 -33.74
N PHE A 459 -54.47 -6.16 -34.28
CA PHE A 459 -53.90 -4.84 -34.64
C PHE A 459 -53.41 -3.91 -33.50
N ARG A 460 -52.36 -3.08 -33.63
CA ARG A 460 -51.27 -2.82 -34.61
C ARG A 460 -50.34 -1.75 -33.98
N ASP A 461 -49.10 -1.68 -34.47
CA ASP A 461 -48.10 -0.59 -34.51
C ASP A 461 -48.56 0.83 -34.10
N TRP A 462 -47.73 1.74 -33.58
CA TRP A 462 -46.63 2.39 -34.30
C TRP A 462 -46.03 3.55 -33.47
N PHE A 463 -44.95 4.09 -34.00
CA PHE A 463 -43.99 5.05 -33.46
C PHE A 463 -44.34 6.52 -33.79
N PHE A 464 -43.58 7.44 -33.15
CA PHE A 464 -43.19 8.81 -33.58
C PHE A 464 -44.07 10.06 -33.24
N PHE A 465 -43.50 10.87 -32.33
CA PHE A 465 -43.07 12.29 -32.46
C PHE A 465 -43.99 13.51 -32.17
N VAL A 466 -43.34 14.51 -31.54
CA VAL A 466 -43.60 15.98 -31.45
C VAL A 466 -44.42 16.55 -30.27
N ILE A 467 -43.67 17.03 -29.27
CA ILE A 467 -43.55 18.42 -28.75
C ILE A 467 -44.82 19.29 -28.52
N SER A 468 -44.93 19.71 -27.24
CA SER A 468 -45.42 20.98 -26.65
C SER A 468 -46.78 21.56 -27.00
N LEU A 469 -47.64 21.68 -25.97
CA LEU A 469 -47.97 22.95 -25.29
C LEU A 469 -49.06 22.69 -24.22
N PHE A 470 -48.71 22.83 -22.95
CA PHE A 470 -49.39 23.67 -21.95
C PHE A 470 -48.56 23.71 -20.65
#